data_AF-A0A1I0LFP0-F1
#
_entry.id   AF-A0A1I0LFP0-F1
#
_cell.length_a   1.000
_cell.length_b   1.000
_cell.length_c   1.000
_cell.angle_alpha   90.00
_cell.angle_beta   90.00
_cell.angle_gamma   90.00
#
_symmetry.space_group_name_H-M   'P 1'
#
loop_
_entity.id
_entity.type
_entity.pdbx_description
1 polymer ?
#
loop_
_entity_poly.entity_id
_entity_poly.type
_entity_poly.pdbx_seq_one_letter_code
_entity_poly.pdbx_strand_id
1 'polypeptide(L)'
;NGGDGTPGAFGDAGTSGKGGTGWGALQGDTWAATQRGDNGDRGTAGGGGGGGGAGGSCAPFGTLVGAASGGSGGGGGGGCGGGGGIGGGGGGASIAVLLIRSNVILEGATVLRTTGGGRGGKGGPGGDGGTGGGGGNGGDGGVFESSNSANTYNSSGGAGGAGGKGGNGGPGGMGGGGGGGPSVGVWCQQGASVTPSGAALASELGDGGAGGEGGLDGGTGEKALSQGCVPPL
;
A
#
# COMPACT_ATOMS: atom_id res chain seq x y z
N ASN A 1 -29.99 -32.77 5.78
CA ASN A 1 -28.64 -32.44 5.27
C ASN A 1 -28.06 -31.32 6.10
N GLY A 2 -26.74 -31.29 6.24
CA GLY A 2 -26.04 -30.12 6.78
C GLY A 2 -26.06 -28.97 5.78
N GLY A 3 -26.04 -27.73 6.29
CA GLY A 3 -25.90 -26.54 5.46
C GLY A 3 -24.45 -26.26 5.11
N ASP A 4 -24.21 -25.62 3.97
CA ASP A 4 -22.85 -25.22 3.58
C ASP A 4 -22.32 -24.09 4.48
N GLY A 5 -21.00 -24.09 4.66
CA GLY A 5 -20.28 -23.06 5.38
C GLY A 5 -20.26 -21.74 4.62
N THR A 6 -20.25 -20.64 5.35
CA THR A 6 -20.20 -19.30 4.77
C THR A 6 -18.79 -19.01 4.20
N PRO A 7 -18.67 -18.38 3.03
CA PRO A 7 -17.38 -17.90 2.55
C PRO A 7 -16.74 -16.90 3.52
N GLY A 8 -15.42 -16.89 3.58
CA GLY A 8 -14.65 -15.89 4.31
C GLY A 8 -14.69 -14.53 3.61
N ALA A 9 -14.64 -13.45 4.39
CA ALA A 9 -14.59 -12.09 3.87
C ALA A 9 -13.26 -11.83 3.13
N PHE A 10 -13.30 -11.04 2.06
CA PHE A 10 -12.08 -10.57 1.40
C PHE A 10 -11.32 -9.60 2.31
N GLY A 11 -9.99 -9.59 2.16
CA GLY A 11 -9.16 -8.55 2.74
C GLY A 11 -9.31 -7.23 1.99
N ASP A 12 -9.13 -6.14 2.70
CA ASP A 12 -9.17 -4.78 2.19
C ASP A 12 -7.84 -4.41 1.53
N ALA A 13 -7.92 -3.55 0.51
CA ALA A 13 -6.75 -3.00 -0.13
C ALA A 13 -5.94 -2.10 0.82
N GLY A 14 -4.61 -2.16 0.71
CA GLY A 14 -3.73 -1.23 1.39
C GLY A 14 -3.88 0.19 0.83
N THR A 15 -3.68 1.19 1.68
CA THR A 15 -3.73 2.60 1.24
C THR A 15 -2.48 2.97 0.43
N SER A 16 -2.66 3.83 -0.57
CA SER A 16 -1.54 4.34 -1.36
C SER A 16 -0.67 5.30 -0.54
N GLY A 17 0.65 5.24 -0.77
CA GLY A 17 1.59 6.19 -0.21
C GLY A 17 1.39 7.60 -0.75
N LYS A 18 1.68 8.61 0.08
CA LYS A 18 1.63 10.03 -0.31
C LYS A 18 2.77 10.38 -1.26
N GLY A 19 2.51 11.33 -2.15
CA GLY A 19 3.55 11.91 -3.01
C GLY A 19 4.52 12.80 -2.22
N GLY A 20 5.77 12.87 -2.68
CA GLY A 20 6.78 13.78 -2.15
C GLY A 20 6.54 15.25 -2.54
N THR A 21 7.23 16.18 -1.87
CA THR A 21 7.10 17.65 -2.07
C THR A 21 8.10 18.24 -3.08
N GLY A 22 8.08 19.54 -3.38
CA GLY A 22 8.93 20.13 -4.44
C GLY A 22 10.31 20.69 -4.03
N TRP A 23 10.67 20.70 -2.74
CA TRP A 23 11.82 21.46 -2.24
C TRP A 23 13.07 20.62 -1.91
N GLY A 24 12.95 19.41 -1.37
CA GLY A 24 14.10 18.77 -0.71
C GLY A 24 14.59 19.59 0.50
N ALA A 25 15.83 19.37 0.96
CA ALA A 25 16.36 20.08 2.13
C ALA A 25 17.88 20.22 2.10
N LEU A 26 18.41 21.24 2.79
CA LEU A 26 19.82 21.28 3.15
C LEU A 26 20.07 20.38 4.36
N GLN A 27 21.07 19.49 4.24
CA GLN A 27 21.53 18.61 5.31
C GLN A 27 23.02 18.81 5.51
N GLY A 28 23.39 19.54 6.57
CA GLY A 28 24.77 19.98 6.77
C GLY A 28 25.17 21.00 5.69
N ASP A 29 26.20 20.67 4.92
CA ASP A 29 26.78 21.55 3.90
C ASP A 29 26.36 21.14 2.46
N THR A 30 25.39 20.21 2.31
CA THR A 30 24.90 19.74 1.00
C THR A 30 23.39 19.85 0.88
N TRP A 31 22.90 19.92 -0.36
CA TRP A 31 21.48 19.74 -0.66
C TRP A 31 21.19 18.24 -0.82
N ALA A 32 20.08 17.79 -0.22
CA ALA A 32 19.62 16.41 -0.25
C ALA A 32 18.17 16.32 -0.75
N ALA A 33 17.92 15.31 -1.58
CA ALA A 33 16.59 15.02 -2.12
C ALA A 33 15.71 14.32 -1.07
N THR A 34 15.20 15.07 -0.08
CA THR A 34 14.35 14.55 1.01
C THR A 34 12.88 14.40 0.63
N GLN A 35 12.50 14.81 -0.58
CA GLN A 35 11.14 14.78 -1.09
C GLN A 35 10.72 13.42 -1.65
N ARG A 36 11.04 12.35 -0.93
CA ARG A 36 10.64 10.99 -1.29
C ARG A 36 9.12 10.81 -1.11
N GLY A 37 8.50 10.02 -1.97
CA GLY A 37 7.14 9.54 -1.74
C GLY A 37 7.11 8.50 -0.61
N ASP A 38 5.97 8.38 0.07
CA ASP A 38 5.77 7.36 1.11
C ASP A 38 5.56 5.98 0.48
N ASN A 39 5.85 4.93 1.24
CA ASN A 39 5.44 3.58 0.85
C ASN A 39 3.91 3.44 0.94
N GLY A 40 3.33 2.56 0.14
CA GLY A 40 1.96 2.12 0.33
C GLY A 40 1.85 1.14 1.51
N ASP A 41 0.66 1.02 2.07
CA ASP A 41 0.38 0.06 3.13
C ASP A 41 0.19 -1.36 2.59
N ARG A 42 0.35 -2.34 3.47
CA ARG A 42 -0.02 -3.73 3.18
C ARG A 42 -1.54 -3.87 3.09
N GLY A 43 -2.03 -4.70 2.18
CA GLY A 43 -3.42 -5.17 2.21
C GLY A 43 -3.70 -6.04 3.43
N THR A 44 -4.96 -6.16 3.84
CA THR A 44 -5.33 -7.02 4.98
C THR A 44 -5.50 -8.48 4.54
N ALA A 45 -5.39 -9.41 5.48
CA ALA A 45 -5.64 -10.82 5.22
C ALA A 45 -7.14 -11.07 5.00
N GLY A 46 -7.47 -12.05 4.17
CA GLY A 46 -8.83 -12.54 4.03
C GLY A 46 -9.24 -13.35 5.26
N GLY A 47 -10.54 -13.39 5.54
CA GLY A 47 -11.11 -14.23 6.59
C GLY A 47 -11.13 -15.72 6.21
N GLY A 48 -11.08 -16.60 7.21
CA GLY A 48 -11.35 -18.02 7.00
C GLY A 48 -12.82 -18.27 6.63
N GLY A 49 -13.07 -19.33 5.86
CA GLY A 49 -14.42 -19.81 5.60
C GLY A 49 -15.01 -20.55 6.80
N GLY A 50 -16.34 -20.52 6.94
CA GLY A 50 -17.06 -21.31 7.94
C GLY A 50 -17.05 -22.80 7.60
N GLY A 51 -17.11 -23.66 8.61
CA GLY A 51 -17.34 -25.09 8.40
C GLY A 51 -18.78 -25.38 7.96
N GLY A 52 -18.98 -26.47 7.23
CA GLY A 52 -20.32 -26.98 6.92
C GLY A 52 -20.98 -27.59 8.15
N GLY A 53 -22.31 -27.74 8.11
CA GLY A 53 -23.05 -28.52 9.09
C GLY A 53 -22.89 -30.02 8.85
N ALA A 54 -22.91 -30.84 9.90
CA ALA A 54 -23.03 -32.28 9.76
C ALA A 54 -24.45 -32.67 9.31
N GLY A 55 -24.57 -33.85 8.69
CA GLY A 55 -25.87 -34.47 8.47
C GLY A 55 -26.56 -34.82 9.80
N GLY A 56 -27.89 -34.79 9.81
CA GLY A 56 -28.68 -35.35 10.92
C GLY A 56 -29.27 -36.70 10.53
N SER A 57 -29.50 -37.56 11.52
CA SER A 57 -30.35 -38.75 11.39
C SER A 57 -31.61 -38.56 12.24
N CYS A 58 -32.75 -39.02 11.75
CA CYS A 58 -34.01 -39.00 12.47
C CYS A 58 -34.64 -40.38 12.36
N ALA A 59 -35.05 -40.97 13.49
CA ALA A 59 -35.85 -42.18 13.49
C ALA A 59 -37.22 -41.90 14.14
N PRO A 60 -38.28 -42.57 13.67
CA PRO A 60 -39.55 -42.58 14.39
C PRO A 60 -39.36 -43.18 15.79
N PHE A 61 -39.94 -42.53 16.80
CA PHE A 61 -39.74 -42.74 18.24
C PHE A 61 -39.61 -44.20 18.70
N GLY A 62 -38.60 -44.47 19.55
CA GLY A 62 -38.50 -45.71 20.36
C GLY A 62 -37.41 -46.72 19.97
N THR A 63 -36.67 -46.49 18.89
CA THR A 63 -35.60 -47.38 18.41
C THR A 63 -34.20 -46.80 18.61
N LEU A 64 -33.22 -47.67 18.93
CA LEU A 64 -31.80 -47.31 18.91
C LEU A 64 -31.40 -46.96 17.48
N VAL A 65 -30.90 -45.75 17.27
CA VAL A 65 -30.52 -45.22 15.95
C VAL A 65 -29.00 -45.26 15.84
N GLY A 66 -28.47 -45.99 14.86
CA GLY A 66 -27.08 -45.85 14.45
C GLY A 66 -26.87 -44.49 13.77
N ALA A 67 -25.82 -43.77 14.13
CA ALA A 67 -25.47 -42.52 13.47
C ALA A 67 -24.96 -42.80 12.05
N ALA A 68 -25.80 -42.51 11.05
CA ALA A 68 -25.50 -42.69 9.63
C ALA A 68 -25.27 -41.35 8.89
N SER A 69 -24.88 -40.30 9.62
CA SER A 69 -24.75 -38.94 9.09
C SER A 69 -23.40 -38.67 8.43
N GLY A 70 -23.42 -37.92 7.33
CA GLY A 70 -22.21 -37.37 6.72
C GLY A 70 -21.53 -36.33 7.61
N GLY A 71 -20.19 -36.39 7.68
CA GLY A 71 -19.37 -35.40 8.39
C GLY A 71 -19.42 -34.02 7.73
N SER A 72 -19.12 -32.96 8.48
CA SER A 72 -19.03 -31.60 7.94
C SER A 72 -17.74 -31.37 7.15
N GLY A 73 -17.82 -30.57 6.09
CA GLY A 73 -16.63 -30.00 5.44
C GLY A 73 -15.96 -28.91 6.28
N GLY A 74 -14.63 -28.94 6.38
CA GLY A 74 -13.85 -27.90 7.08
C GLY A 74 -13.81 -26.58 6.30
N GLY A 75 -13.75 -25.44 6.99
CA GLY A 75 -13.62 -24.13 6.35
C GLY A 75 -12.25 -23.92 5.70
N GLY A 76 -12.20 -23.17 4.59
CA GLY A 76 -10.95 -22.82 3.92
C GLY A 76 -10.17 -21.71 4.66
N GLY A 77 -8.85 -21.76 4.62
CA GLY A 77 -8.00 -20.70 5.20
C GLY A 77 -8.07 -19.39 4.40
N GLY A 78 -7.95 -18.25 5.09
CA GLY A 78 -7.89 -16.94 4.43
C GLY A 78 -6.56 -16.70 3.69
N GLY A 79 -6.59 -15.91 2.63
CA GLY A 79 -5.40 -15.49 1.89
C GLY A 79 -4.63 -14.39 2.60
N CYS A 80 -3.29 -14.39 2.48
CA CYS A 80 -2.45 -13.32 3.01
C CYS A 80 -2.66 -12.00 2.25
N GLY A 81 -2.55 -10.86 2.92
CA GLY A 81 -2.58 -9.55 2.26
C GLY A 81 -1.30 -9.26 1.46
N GLY A 82 -1.45 -8.52 0.35
CA GLY A 82 -0.36 -8.13 -0.53
C GLY A 82 0.55 -7.06 0.09
N GLY A 83 1.86 -7.11 -0.22
CA GLY A 83 2.83 -6.12 0.27
C GLY A 83 2.62 -4.72 -0.31
N GLY A 84 2.90 -3.67 0.45
CA GLY A 84 2.83 -2.30 -0.06
C GLY A 84 3.96 -1.95 -1.03
N GLY A 85 3.67 -1.04 -1.97
CA GLY A 85 4.63 -0.52 -2.94
C GLY A 85 5.62 0.45 -2.32
N ILE A 86 6.83 0.52 -2.87
CA ILE A 86 7.90 1.39 -2.39
C ILE A 86 7.72 2.81 -2.94
N GLY A 87 7.80 3.83 -2.08
CA GLY A 87 7.72 5.23 -2.53
C GLY A 87 8.92 5.66 -3.39
N GLY A 88 8.66 6.48 -4.40
CA GLY A 88 9.63 6.97 -5.38
C GLY A 88 10.61 8.00 -4.80
N GLY A 89 11.84 8.01 -5.33
CA GLY A 89 12.90 8.94 -4.90
C GLY A 89 12.66 10.39 -5.33
N GLY A 90 13.16 11.37 -4.58
CA GLY A 90 13.08 12.77 -4.98
C GLY A 90 13.95 13.12 -6.20
N GLY A 91 13.53 14.10 -6.99
CA GLY A 91 14.31 14.64 -8.11
C GLY A 91 15.44 15.57 -7.67
N GLY A 92 16.54 15.63 -8.41
CA GLY A 92 17.71 16.47 -8.05
C GLY A 92 17.48 17.97 -8.22
N ALA A 93 18.06 18.80 -7.35
CA ALA A 93 17.97 20.26 -7.50
C ALA A 93 18.90 20.81 -8.59
N SER A 94 18.49 21.93 -9.19
CA SER A 94 19.36 22.81 -9.96
C SER A 94 19.51 24.13 -9.20
N ILE A 95 20.70 24.37 -8.65
CA ILE A 95 20.99 25.52 -7.77
C ILE A 95 22.14 26.31 -8.38
N ALA A 96 21.95 27.60 -8.66
CA ALA A 96 23.02 28.41 -9.24
C ALA A 96 24.09 28.76 -8.18
N VAL A 97 23.66 29.14 -6.97
CA VAL A 97 24.56 29.43 -5.84
C VAL A 97 24.01 28.81 -4.56
N LEU A 98 24.82 28.01 -3.87
CA LEU A 98 24.53 27.48 -2.55
C LEU A 98 25.42 28.18 -1.51
N LEU A 99 24.81 28.87 -0.55
CA LEU A 99 25.50 29.61 0.50
C LEU A 99 25.38 28.89 1.84
N ILE A 100 26.51 28.41 2.32
CA ILE A 100 26.65 27.70 3.60
C ILE A 100 27.46 28.59 4.54
N ARG A 101 26.84 29.07 5.62
CA ARG A 101 27.49 29.94 6.63
C ARG A 101 28.32 31.08 6.02
N SER A 102 27.83 31.66 4.93
CA SER A 102 28.56 32.62 4.09
C SER A 102 27.69 33.83 3.76
N ASN A 103 28.31 35.00 3.63
CA ASN A 103 27.67 36.22 3.18
C ASN A 103 28.36 36.69 1.92
N VAL A 104 27.63 36.80 0.82
CA VAL A 104 28.20 37.09 -0.50
C VAL A 104 27.59 38.36 -1.07
N ILE A 105 28.44 39.21 -1.61
CA ILE A 105 28.03 40.35 -2.42
C ILE A 105 28.11 39.93 -3.89
N LEU A 106 26.99 40.05 -4.61
CA LEU A 106 26.96 39.80 -6.05
C LEU A 106 27.09 41.13 -6.79
N GLU A 107 28.20 41.31 -7.50
CA GLU A 107 28.50 42.53 -8.24
C GLU A 107 27.81 42.59 -9.62
N GLY A 108 27.64 43.82 -10.11
CA GLY A 108 26.80 44.17 -11.26
C GLY A 108 27.05 43.34 -12.52
N ALA A 109 25.95 42.94 -13.16
CA ALA A 109 25.82 42.05 -14.33
C ALA A 109 25.93 40.53 -14.07
N THR A 110 25.95 40.08 -12.81
CA THR A 110 25.81 38.65 -12.49
C THR A 110 24.42 38.13 -12.91
N VAL A 111 24.40 37.05 -13.70
CA VAL A 111 23.16 36.34 -14.08
C VAL A 111 23.13 34.97 -13.39
N LEU A 112 22.11 34.73 -12.57
CA LEU A 112 21.89 33.42 -11.95
C LEU A 112 21.15 32.52 -12.94
N ARG A 113 21.79 31.40 -13.34
CA ARG A 113 21.24 30.46 -14.32
C ARG A 113 21.07 29.07 -13.74
N THR A 114 19.89 28.48 -13.94
CA THR A 114 19.60 27.09 -13.63
C THR A 114 18.95 26.42 -14.83
N THR A 115 19.17 25.12 -15.00
CA THR A 115 18.61 24.34 -16.14
C THR A 115 17.26 23.70 -15.84
N GLY A 116 16.75 23.90 -14.63
CA GLY A 116 15.55 23.25 -14.12
C GLY A 116 15.86 22.01 -13.30
N GLY A 117 14.95 21.67 -12.39
CA GLY A 117 15.13 20.55 -11.48
C GLY A 117 14.86 19.19 -12.12
N GLY A 118 15.43 18.14 -11.53
CA GLY A 118 15.25 16.76 -11.97
C GLY A 118 13.85 16.22 -11.68
N ARG A 119 13.37 15.29 -12.52
CA ARG A 119 12.10 14.61 -12.31
C ARG A 119 12.15 13.73 -11.06
N GLY A 120 11.06 13.70 -10.30
CA GLY A 120 10.87 12.73 -9.22
C GLY A 120 10.74 11.29 -9.74
N GLY A 121 11.19 10.33 -8.93
CA GLY A 121 11.10 8.90 -9.22
C GLY A 121 9.68 8.37 -9.10
N LYS A 122 9.32 7.39 -9.92
CA LYS A 122 8.02 6.71 -9.88
C LYS A 122 7.89 5.87 -8.60
N GLY A 123 6.71 5.89 -7.98
CA GLY A 123 6.33 4.98 -6.91
C GLY A 123 6.10 3.55 -7.43
N GLY A 124 6.54 2.56 -6.66
CA GLY A 124 6.40 1.14 -6.99
C GLY A 124 4.96 0.64 -6.84
N PRO A 125 4.56 -0.39 -7.60
CA PRO A 125 3.25 -1.01 -7.45
C PRO A 125 3.12 -1.71 -6.09
N GLY A 126 1.89 -1.80 -5.58
CA GLY A 126 1.56 -2.73 -4.49
C GLY A 126 1.54 -4.17 -5.02
N GLY A 127 1.81 -5.13 -4.14
CA GLY A 127 1.73 -6.55 -4.45
C GLY A 127 0.31 -7.08 -4.35
N ASP A 128 0.01 -8.13 -5.10
CA ASP A 128 -1.30 -8.78 -5.06
C ASP A 128 -1.55 -9.48 -3.72
N GLY A 129 -2.82 -9.56 -3.34
CA GLY A 129 -3.25 -10.41 -2.22
C GLY A 129 -3.21 -11.89 -2.60
N GLY A 130 -2.92 -12.75 -1.61
CA GLY A 130 -2.97 -14.19 -1.75
C GLY A 130 -4.39 -14.71 -1.90
N THR A 131 -4.55 -15.80 -2.65
CA THR A 131 -5.85 -16.48 -2.78
C THR A 131 -6.25 -17.16 -1.48
N GLY A 132 -7.55 -17.13 -1.17
CA GLY A 132 -8.09 -17.91 -0.06
C GLY A 132 -8.16 -19.41 -0.41
N GLY A 133 -7.95 -20.26 0.59
CA GLY A 133 -8.04 -21.70 0.47
C GLY A 133 -9.46 -22.20 0.19
N GLY A 134 -9.57 -23.30 -0.53
CA GLY A 134 -10.84 -24.00 -0.71
C GLY A 134 -11.41 -24.52 0.62
N GLY A 135 -12.74 -24.59 0.73
CA GLY A 135 -13.39 -25.35 1.79
C GLY A 135 -13.28 -26.86 1.53
N GLY A 136 -13.37 -27.64 2.60
CA GLY A 136 -13.45 -29.10 2.52
C GLY A 136 -14.84 -29.56 2.10
N ASN A 137 -14.90 -30.69 1.41
CA ASN A 137 -16.17 -31.31 1.04
C ASN A 137 -16.91 -31.82 2.29
N GLY A 138 -18.23 -31.75 2.26
CA GLY A 138 -19.07 -32.50 3.21
C GLY A 138 -18.96 -34.00 2.95
N GLY A 139 -19.15 -34.79 4.00
CA GLY A 139 -19.24 -36.25 3.89
C GLY A 139 -20.60 -36.67 3.35
N ASP A 140 -20.62 -37.76 2.61
CA ASP A 140 -21.85 -38.35 2.10
C ASP A 140 -22.78 -38.78 3.23
N GLY A 141 -24.08 -38.67 3.00
CA GLY A 141 -25.08 -39.28 3.87
C GLY A 141 -25.03 -40.79 3.77
N GLY A 142 -25.65 -41.46 4.74
CA GLY A 142 -25.63 -42.92 4.80
C GLY A 142 -26.98 -43.50 5.19
N VAL A 143 -27.16 -44.76 4.83
CA VAL A 143 -28.21 -45.61 5.39
C VAL A 143 -27.51 -46.68 6.22
N PHE A 144 -27.87 -46.78 7.49
CA PHE A 144 -27.43 -47.83 8.38
C PHE A 144 -28.59 -48.78 8.63
N GLU A 145 -28.43 -50.03 8.21
CA GLU A 145 -29.37 -51.11 8.46
C GLU A 145 -28.74 -52.12 9.42
N SER A 146 -29.44 -52.41 10.51
CA SER A 146 -29.05 -53.45 11.45
C SER A 146 -30.28 -54.23 11.85
N SER A 147 -30.18 -55.55 11.87
CA SER A 147 -31.27 -56.42 12.31
C SER A 147 -30.78 -57.30 13.46
N ASN A 148 -31.66 -57.53 14.42
CA ASN A 148 -31.52 -58.62 15.39
C ASN A 148 -32.71 -59.59 15.22
N SER A 149 -32.72 -60.67 16.00
CA SER A 149 -33.75 -61.72 15.89
C SER A 149 -35.19 -61.25 16.13
N ALA A 150 -35.39 -60.01 16.63
CA ALA A 150 -36.70 -59.47 16.97
C ALA A 150 -37.07 -58.21 16.17
N ASN A 151 -36.11 -57.41 15.69
CA ASN A 151 -36.35 -56.10 15.08
C ASN A 151 -35.32 -55.76 13.98
N THR A 152 -35.77 -54.99 12.99
CA THR A 152 -34.90 -54.32 12.00
C THR A 152 -34.87 -52.81 12.31
N TYR A 153 -33.67 -52.27 12.45
CA TYR A 153 -33.38 -50.86 12.63
C TYR A 153 -32.84 -50.30 11.32
N ASN A 154 -33.53 -49.31 10.77
CA ASN A 154 -33.04 -48.53 9.63
C ASN A 154 -32.91 -47.07 10.07
N SER A 155 -31.72 -46.51 9.90
CA SER A 155 -31.42 -45.10 10.11
C SER A 155 -30.87 -44.53 8.82
N SER A 156 -31.44 -43.42 8.35
CA SER A 156 -30.85 -42.64 7.28
C SER A 156 -30.34 -41.31 7.84
N GLY A 157 -29.13 -40.94 7.44
CA GLY A 157 -28.50 -39.67 7.74
C GLY A 157 -28.33 -38.85 6.47
N GLY A 158 -28.62 -37.55 6.56
CA GLY A 158 -28.33 -36.63 5.45
C GLY A 158 -26.83 -36.47 5.20
N ALA A 159 -26.47 -35.98 4.02
CA ALA A 159 -25.10 -35.53 3.74
C ALA A 159 -24.73 -34.32 4.59
N GLY A 160 -23.43 -34.18 4.89
CA GLY A 160 -22.89 -32.96 5.46
C GLY A 160 -22.78 -31.86 4.42
N GLY A 161 -22.81 -30.61 4.87
CA GLY A 161 -22.56 -29.45 4.01
C GLY A 161 -21.06 -29.28 3.72
N ALA A 162 -20.75 -28.68 2.58
CA ALA A 162 -19.39 -28.29 2.25
C ALA A 162 -18.94 -27.13 3.14
N GLY A 163 -17.64 -27.01 3.40
CA GLY A 163 -17.07 -25.84 4.04
C GLY A 163 -17.05 -24.65 3.10
N GLY A 164 -17.15 -23.45 3.66
CA GLY A 164 -17.00 -22.21 2.92
C GLY A 164 -15.54 -22.01 2.48
N LYS A 165 -15.35 -21.43 1.28
CA LYS A 165 -14.04 -20.99 0.81
C LYS A 165 -13.52 -19.84 1.70
N GLY A 166 -12.23 -19.80 2.00
CA GLY A 166 -11.60 -18.63 2.61
C GLY A 166 -11.62 -17.42 1.68
N GLY A 167 -11.66 -16.22 2.26
CA GLY A 167 -11.54 -14.98 1.50
C GLY A 167 -10.11 -14.79 0.99
N ASN A 168 -9.97 -14.22 -0.20
CA ASN A 168 -8.69 -13.72 -0.70
C ASN A 168 -8.19 -12.56 0.18
N GLY A 169 -6.88 -12.42 0.33
CA GLY A 169 -6.29 -11.23 0.91
C GLY A 169 -6.45 -10.01 -0.01
N GLY A 170 -6.43 -8.82 0.59
CA GLY A 170 -6.48 -7.57 -0.16
C GLY A 170 -5.14 -7.25 -0.82
N PRO A 171 -5.14 -6.54 -1.96
CA PRO A 171 -3.91 -6.07 -2.59
C PRO A 171 -3.21 -5.01 -1.71
N GLY A 172 -1.90 -4.88 -1.83
CA GLY A 172 -1.15 -3.79 -1.20
C GLY A 172 -1.39 -2.46 -1.91
N GLY A 173 -1.23 -1.36 -1.17
CA GLY A 173 -1.30 -0.01 -1.73
C GLY A 173 -0.07 0.31 -2.57
N MET A 174 -0.23 1.19 -3.56
CA MET A 174 0.88 1.65 -4.39
C MET A 174 1.78 2.63 -3.61
N GLY A 175 3.07 2.66 -3.90
CA GLY A 175 3.98 3.68 -3.35
C GLY A 175 3.69 5.06 -3.97
N GLY A 176 3.86 6.12 -3.19
CA GLY A 176 3.73 7.49 -3.68
C GLY A 176 4.87 7.88 -4.61
N GLY A 177 4.59 8.77 -5.56
CA GLY A 177 5.60 9.34 -6.44
C GLY A 177 6.56 10.26 -5.69
N GLY A 178 7.84 10.24 -6.04
CA GLY A 178 8.80 11.19 -5.49
C GLY A 178 8.55 12.59 -6.02
N GLY A 179 8.78 13.61 -5.20
CA GLY A 179 8.63 14.99 -5.62
C GLY A 179 9.73 15.43 -6.59
N GLY A 180 9.41 16.37 -7.46
CA GLY A 180 10.38 16.98 -8.37
C GLY A 180 11.48 17.73 -7.63
N GLY A 181 12.61 17.91 -8.30
CA GLY A 181 13.71 18.73 -7.80
C GLY A 181 13.44 20.22 -8.02
N PRO A 182 13.86 21.10 -7.11
CA PRO A 182 13.69 22.54 -7.29
C PRO A 182 14.72 23.14 -8.25
N SER A 183 14.42 24.35 -8.70
CA SER A 183 15.27 25.19 -9.53
C SER A 183 15.43 26.56 -8.85
N VAL A 184 16.59 26.78 -8.23
CA VAL A 184 16.80 27.90 -7.30
C VAL A 184 18.01 28.74 -7.70
N GLY A 185 17.83 30.07 -7.77
CA GLY A 185 18.94 31.00 -7.99
C GLY A 185 19.95 30.93 -6.85
N VAL A 186 19.54 31.34 -5.65
CA VAL A 186 20.37 31.30 -4.44
C VAL A 186 19.68 30.49 -3.35
N TRP A 187 20.36 29.49 -2.81
CA TRP A 187 19.91 28.77 -1.64
C TRP A 187 20.82 29.07 -0.45
N CYS A 188 20.24 29.61 0.62
CA CYS A 188 20.98 29.93 1.83
C CYS A 188 20.67 28.93 2.97
N GLN A 189 21.72 28.51 3.67
CA GLN A 189 21.57 27.96 5.02
C GLN A 189 21.22 29.09 6.00
N GLN A 190 20.65 28.74 7.16
CA GLN A 190 20.36 29.71 8.22
C GLN A 190 21.59 30.59 8.54
N GLY A 191 21.38 31.91 8.49
CA GLY A 191 22.43 32.91 8.75
C GLY A 191 23.32 33.25 7.55
N ALA A 192 23.15 32.59 6.40
CA ALA A 192 23.76 33.02 5.15
C ALA A 192 22.90 34.10 4.46
N SER A 193 23.56 35.01 3.75
CA SER A 193 22.91 36.11 3.04
C SER A 193 23.56 36.40 1.71
N VAL A 194 22.76 37.00 0.82
CA VAL A 194 23.21 37.50 -0.48
C VAL A 194 22.79 38.95 -0.62
N THR A 195 23.75 39.81 -0.95
CA THR A 195 23.51 41.24 -1.15
C THR A 195 23.89 41.61 -2.58
N PRO A 196 22.93 42.01 -3.44
CA PRO A 196 23.27 42.54 -4.74
C PRO A 196 23.95 43.92 -4.60
N SER A 197 25.10 44.10 -5.25
CA SER A 197 25.77 45.40 -5.39
C SER A 197 25.29 46.06 -6.68
N GLY A 198 24.42 47.06 -6.54
CA GLY A 198 23.90 47.84 -7.66
C GLY A 198 22.54 47.37 -8.17
N ALA A 199 22.46 47.01 -9.45
CA ALA A 199 21.19 46.63 -10.10
C ALA A 199 20.59 45.33 -9.53
N ALA A 200 19.28 45.14 -9.74
CA ALA A 200 18.60 43.91 -9.40
C ALA A 200 19.27 42.70 -10.09
N LEU A 201 19.30 41.55 -9.39
CA LEU A 201 19.86 40.31 -9.92
C LEU A 201 19.09 39.87 -11.18
N ALA A 202 19.81 39.72 -12.29
CA ALA A 202 19.26 39.05 -13.45
C ALA A 202 19.19 37.53 -13.19
N SER A 203 18.10 36.89 -13.59
CA SER A 203 17.92 35.46 -13.38
C SER A 203 17.27 34.78 -14.58
N GLU A 204 17.88 33.69 -15.02
CA GLU A 204 17.33 32.77 -16.02
C GLU A 204 17.15 31.41 -15.34
N LEU A 205 16.04 31.28 -14.62
CA LEU A 205 15.76 30.07 -13.87
C LEU A 205 14.93 29.11 -14.72
N GLY A 206 15.41 27.88 -14.85
CA GLY A 206 14.60 26.77 -15.35
C GLY A 206 13.44 26.48 -14.41
N ASP A 207 12.46 25.71 -14.87
CA ASP A 207 11.33 25.30 -14.04
C ASP A 207 11.73 24.17 -13.08
N GLY A 208 11.00 24.00 -11.98
CA GLY A 208 11.19 22.84 -11.15
C GLY A 208 10.83 21.55 -11.90
N GLY A 209 11.46 20.45 -11.50
CA GLY A 209 11.23 19.16 -12.15
C GLY A 209 9.81 18.64 -11.92
N ALA A 210 9.25 17.90 -12.86
CA ALA A 210 7.96 17.25 -12.64
C ALA A 210 8.04 16.22 -11.50
N GLY A 211 6.93 16.03 -10.78
CA GLY A 211 6.79 14.91 -9.85
C GLY A 211 6.87 13.54 -10.54
N GLY A 212 7.20 12.53 -9.76
CA GLY A 212 7.07 11.12 -10.15
C GLY A 212 5.62 10.67 -10.06
N GLU A 213 5.22 9.76 -10.93
CA GLU A 213 3.91 9.09 -10.85
C GLU A 213 3.87 8.12 -9.67
N GLY A 214 2.70 7.84 -9.11
CA GLY A 214 2.56 6.79 -8.08
C GLY A 214 1.12 6.54 -7.66
N GLY A 215 0.95 5.97 -6.46
CA GLY A 215 -0.37 5.86 -5.83
C GLY A 215 -0.99 7.24 -5.59
N LEU A 216 -0.15 8.18 -5.17
CA LEU A 216 -0.37 9.62 -5.31
C LEU A 216 0.87 10.21 -5.97
N ASP A 217 0.66 11.09 -6.95
CA ASP A 217 1.76 11.72 -7.68
C ASP A 217 2.56 12.66 -6.78
N GLY A 218 3.86 12.74 -7.03
CA GLY A 218 4.73 13.71 -6.39
C GLY A 218 4.40 15.14 -6.83
N GLY A 219 4.65 16.10 -5.95
CA GLY A 219 4.57 17.51 -6.30
C GLY A 219 5.65 17.91 -7.30
N THR A 220 5.32 18.89 -8.16
CA THR A 220 6.32 19.56 -9.01
C THR A 220 7.34 20.29 -8.13
N GLY A 221 8.58 20.28 -8.59
CA GLY A 221 9.67 21.05 -8.00
C GLY A 221 9.40 22.54 -8.05
N GLU A 222 10.02 23.26 -7.14
CA GLU A 222 9.74 24.69 -6.97
C GLU A 222 10.72 25.56 -7.74
N LYS A 223 10.27 26.75 -8.14
CA LYS A 223 11.10 27.73 -8.87
C LYS A 223 11.19 29.01 -8.04
N ALA A 224 12.40 29.37 -7.62
CA ALA A 224 12.59 30.57 -6.81
C ALA A 224 13.93 31.25 -7.05
N LEU A 225 13.93 32.59 -7.00
CA LEU A 225 15.18 33.35 -7.06
C LEU A 225 16.04 33.15 -5.83
N SER A 226 15.43 33.10 -4.64
CA SER A 226 16.12 32.91 -3.37
C SER A 226 15.32 32.01 -2.44
N GLN A 227 16.00 31.11 -1.73
CA GLN A 227 15.39 30.25 -0.71
C GLN A 227 16.21 30.28 0.59
N GLY A 228 15.53 30.56 1.71
CA GLY A 228 16.14 30.55 3.05
C GLY A 228 17.13 31.68 3.34
N CYS A 229 17.29 32.65 2.45
CA CYS A 229 18.21 33.78 2.62
C CYS A 229 17.61 34.83 3.54
N VAL A 230 18.42 35.35 4.46
CA VAL A 230 18.03 36.51 5.28
C VAL A 230 18.11 37.76 4.41
N PRO A 231 17.09 38.64 4.41
CA PRO A 231 17.19 39.93 3.72
C PRO A 231 18.40 40.71 4.25
N PRO A 232 19.11 41.47 3.40
CA PRO A 232 20.09 42.42 3.90
C PRO A 232 19.40 43.41 4.85
N LEU A 233 20.00 43.62 6.02
CA LEU A 233 19.60 44.67 6.98
C LEU A 233 19.88 46.07 6.41
#